data_AF-A0A366EL85-F1
#
_entry.id   AF-A0A366EL85-F1
#
_cell.length_a   1.000
_cell.length_b   1.000
_cell.length_c   1.000
_cell.angle_alpha   90.00
_cell.angle_beta   90.00
_cell.angle_gamma   90.00
#
_symmetry.space_group_name_H-M   'P 1'
#
loop_
_entity.id
_entity.type
_entity.pdbx_description
1 polymer ?
#
loop_
_entity_poly.entity_id
_entity_poly.type
_entity_poly.pdbx_seq_one_letter_code
_entity_poly.pdbx_strand_id
1 'polypeptide(L)'
;MNDLNNEKGYALVTVLLMMVVFIVISLSFMGQSFSSVKQNKEVEKDYQSVALAEMGVEYFEGKVRNVLKKTEIDGTTNSENLKMKVEESLANEKVEIEGYEMSSYFQITKNDGLTSFTDLNEQKNELFIHFNSLGSSESKESSLHTTMMIPIRIGSTSSKELPEFNQIQKPENIRAECKNPPIIYKSCAEILVLGSGSYPQNHNNLDGKLIYTTGALILDGNANNMDNTKIHTDGSMSLGKNMNNATNVTLEVKGAMSIGGQLRLDSSKVYVGGSMSLDGHMDIEDKSYTYIGGDASISKHLSIGTNSKMCVAGNLKAGQLDIDGKLYVKGSVEGKIKTGQPTYVNHTEFVKNCGVSGSSQTLSIMWDEISTEVDY
;
A
#
# COMPACT_ATOMS: atom_id res chain seq x y z
N MET A 1 9.81 109.81 -48.28
CA MET A 1 10.66 108.85 -47.56
C MET A 1 9.72 107.93 -46.80
N ASN A 2 9.21 106.90 -47.46
CA ASN A 2 8.26 105.94 -46.90
C ASN A 2 8.76 104.54 -47.28
N ASP A 3 9.64 103.98 -46.45
CA ASP A 3 9.94 102.56 -46.48
C ASP A 3 8.74 101.82 -45.88
N LEU A 4 7.91 101.25 -46.75
CA LEU A 4 6.83 100.36 -46.35
C LEU A 4 7.44 99.01 -45.96
N ASN A 5 7.66 98.82 -44.65
CA ASN A 5 8.21 97.58 -44.09
C ASN A 5 7.30 96.38 -44.40
N ASN A 6 7.90 95.33 -44.95
CA ASN A 6 7.24 94.12 -45.42
C ASN A 6 7.01 93.13 -44.25
N GLU A 7 5.98 93.38 -43.43
CA GLU A 7 5.67 92.60 -42.22
C GLU A 7 4.85 91.30 -42.47
N LYS A 8 4.44 91.03 -43.73
CA LYS A 8 3.57 89.87 -44.05
C LYS A 8 4.27 88.51 -43.88
N GLY A 9 5.60 88.47 -43.95
CA GLY A 9 6.39 87.25 -43.74
C GLY A 9 6.42 86.81 -42.27
N TYR A 10 6.46 87.76 -41.33
CA TYR A 10 6.59 87.45 -39.90
C TYR A 10 5.35 86.75 -39.33
N ALA A 11 4.14 87.17 -39.72
CA ALA A 11 2.91 86.52 -39.27
C ALA A 11 2.86 85.03 -39.66
N LEU A 12 3.22 84.70 -40.91
CA LEU A 12 3.26 83.32 -41.39
C LEU A 12 4.27 82.48 -40.60
N VAL A 13 5.47 83.02 -40.36
CA VAL A 13 6.51 82.34 -39.58
C VAL A 13 6.07 82.12 -38.13
N THR A 14 5.41 83.09 -37.50
CA THR A 14 4.92 82.94 -36.12
C THR A 14 3.83 81.87 -36.00
N VAL A 15 2.89 81.80 -36.94
CA VAL A 15 1.85 80.76 -36.93
C VAL A 15 2.45 79.38 -37.18
N LEU A 16 3.39 79.26 -38.11
CA LEU A 16 4.07 78.01 -38.40
C LEU A 16 4.92 77.55 -37.19
N LEU A 17 5.61 78.48 -36.54
CA LEU A 17 6.33 78.21 -35.28
C LEU A 17 5.38 77.72 -34.19
N MET A 18 4.22 78.39 -34.01
CA MET A 18 3.22 77.97 -33.03
C MET A 18 2.69 76.56 -33.33
N MET A 19 2.39 76.24 -34.59
CA MET A 19 1.96 74.89 -34.98
C MET A 19 3.01 73.83 -34.67
N VAL A 20 4.28 74.10 -34.97
CA VAL A 20 5.39 73.18 -34.66
C VAL A 20 5.52 72.96 -33.16
N VAL A 21 5.45 74.03 -32.35
CA VAL A 21 5.50 73.93 -30.88
C VAL A 21 4.36 73.06 -30.35
N PHE A 22 3.13 73.26 -30.83
CA PHE A 22 2.01 72.42 -30.43
C PHE A 22 2.19 70.96 -30.82
N ILE A 23 2.68 70.67 -32.04
CA ILE A 23 2.94 69.29 -32.47
C ILE A 23 3.99 68.61 -31.59
N VAL A 24 5.09 69.30 -31.26
CA VAL A 24 6.15 68.76 -30.38
C VAL A 24 5.60 68.45 -29.00
N ILE A 25 4.79 69.34 -28.44
CA ILE A 25 4.14 69.13 -27.13
C ILE A 25 3.15 67.95 -27.19
N SER A 26 2.29 67.88 -28.21
CA SER A 26 1.32 66.79 -28.38
C SER A 26 1.99 65.43 -28.56
N LEU A 27 3.08 65.36 -29.35
CA LEU A 27 3.86 64.13 -29.51
C LEU A 27 4.55 63.73 -28.20
N SER A 28 5.03 64.69 -27.40
CA SER A 28 5.60 64.42 -26.09
C SER A 28 4.57 63.78 -25.15
N PHE A 29 3.35 64.33 -25.08
CA PHE A 29 2.27 63.75 -24.27
C PHE A 29 1.84 62.37 -24.78
N MET A 30 1.73 62.18 -26.09
CA MET A 30 1.38 60.89 -26.68
C MET A 30 2.44 59.82 -26.39
N GLY A 31 3.72 60.19 -26.46
CA GLY A 31 4.85 59.32 -26.08
C GLY A 31 4.79 58.89 -24.62
N GLN A 32 4.51 59.81 -23.70
CA GLN A 32 4.34 59.51 -22.27
C GLN A 32 3.15 58.56 -22.03
N SER A 33 1.99 58.84 -22.63
CA SER A 33 0.80 57.98 -22.49
C SER A 33 1.04 56.55 -22.98
N PHE A 34 1.72 56.37 -24.12
CA PHE A 34 2.06 55.02 -24.60
C PHE A 34 3.08 54.31 -23.71
N SER A 35 4.04 55.04 -23.14
CA SER A 35 4.98 54.46 -22.17
C SER A 35 4.24 53.94 -20.93
N SER A 36 3.31 54.73 -20.38
CA SER A 36 2.49 54.33 -19.23
C SER A 36 1.60 53.12 -19.55
N VAL A 37 0.96 53.09 -20.72
CA VAL A 37 0.14 51.92 -21.14
C VAL A 37 0.98 50.66 -21.26
N LYS A 38 2.19 50.73 -21.82
CA LYS A 38 3.11 49.59 -21.92
C LYS A 38 3.57 49.12 -20.55
N GLN A 39 3.95 50.04 -19.66
CA GLN A 39 4.37 49.70 -18.31
C GLN A 39 3.23 49.07 -17.51
N ASN A 40 2.01 49.62 -17.60
CA ASN A 40 0.85 49.05 -16.94
C ASN A 40 0.54 47.65 -17.47
N LYS A 41 0.63 47.43 -18.79
CA LYS A 41 0.44 46.10 -19.38
C LYS A 41 1.49 45.11 -18.90
N GLU A 42 2.75 45.52 -18.79
CA GLU A 42 3.82 44.66 -18.28
C GLU A 42 3.61 44.28 -16.81
N VAL A 43 3.27 45.27 -15.98
CA VAL A 43 2.96 45.07 -14.56
C VAL A 43 1.73 44.17 -14.40
N GLU A 44 0.70 44.35 -15.22
CA GLU A 44 -0.49 43.50 -15.22
C GLU A 44 -0.16 42.05 -15.58
N LYS A 45 0.71 41.82 -16.57
CA LYS A 45 1.18 40.46 -16.92
C LYS A 45 1.94 39.81 -15.78
N ASP A 46 2.83 40.54 -15.14
CA ASP A 46 3.59 40.04 -13.99
C ASP A 46 2.60 39.62 -12.88
N TYR A 47 1.63 40.48 -12.52
CA TYR A 47 0.58 40.15 -11.54
C TYR A 47 -0.26 38.94 -11.96
N GLN A 48 -0.66 38.83 -13.22
CA GLN A 48 -1.42 37.69 -13.72
C GLN A 48 -0.62 36.39 -13.64
N SER A 49 0.67 36.41 -13.99
CA SER A 49 1.52 35.22 -13.92
C SER A 49 1.73 34.74 -12.48
N VAL A 50 1.87 35.65 -11.51
CA VAL A 50 1.91 35.33 -10.07
C VAL A 50 0.58 34.75 -9.60
N ALA A 51 -0.54 35.40 -9.93
CA ALA A 51 -1.87 34.90 -9.55
C ALA A 51 -2.15 33.49 -10.11
N LEU A 52 -1.70 33.21 -11.35
CA LEU A 52 -1.79 31.86 -11.93
C LEU A 52 -0.92 30.84 -11.19
N ALA A 53 0.28 31.24 -10.75
CA ALA A 53 1.13 30.37 -9.93
C ALA A 53 0.47 30.07 -8.57
N GLU A 54 -0.12 31.07 -7.91
CA GLU A 54 -0.88 30.90 -6.66
C GLU A 54 -2.09 29.96 -6.84
N MET A 55 -2.85 30.12 -7.92
CA MET A 55 -3.96 29.20 -8.27
C MET A 55 -3.46 27.76 -8.48
N GLY A 56 -2.28 27.59 -9.07
CA GLY A 56 -1.64 26.29 -9.21
C GLY A 56 -1.33 25.66 -7.86
N VAL A 57 -0.82 26.43 -6.89
CA VAL A 57 -0.55 25.95 -5.53
C VAL A 57 -1.82 25.41 -4.88
N GLU A 58 -2.92 26.17 -4.91
CA GLU A 58 -4.21 25.75 -4.34
C GLU A 58 -4.75 24.49 -5.03
N TYR A 59 -4.64 24.42 -6.36
CA TYR A 59 -5.08 23.26 -7.13
C TYR A 59 -4.33 21.98 -6.74
N PHE A 60 -3.00 22.03 -6.71
CA PHE A 60 -2.18 20.87 -6.38
C PHE A 60 -2.33 20.47 -4.90
N GLU A 61 -2.55 21.43 -4.00
CA GLU A 61 -2.89 21.12 -2.62
C GLU A 61 -4.19 20.32 -2.52
N GLY A 62 -5.24 20.75 -3.22
CA GLY A 62 -6.49 20.00 -3.28
C GLY A 62 -6.30 18.59 -3.83
N LYS A 63 -5.45 18.44 -4.86
CA LYS A 63 -5.13 17.14 -5.46
C LYS A 63 -4.43 16.20 -4.48
N VAL A 64 -3.39 16.69 -3.80
CA VAL A 64 -2.67 15.93 -2.75
C VAL A 64 -3.64 15.48 -1.67
N ARG A 65 -4.45 16.39 -1.12
CA ARG A 65 -5.45 16.07 -0.08
C ARG A 65 -6.40 14.96 -0.55
N ASN A 66 -6.83 14.97 -1.80
CA ASN A 66 -7.71 13.93 -2.35
C ASN A 66 -7.04 12.56 -2.45
N VAL A 67 -5.76 12.50 -2.83
CA VAL A 67 -4.97 11.25 -2.89
C VAL A 67 -4.78 10.66 -1.51
N LEU A 68 -4.44 11.52 -0.54
CA LEU A 68 -4.26 11.14 0.85
C LEU A 68 -5.55 10.58 1.48
N LYS A 69 -6.70 11.22 1.24
CA LYS A 69 -8.02 10.72 1.71
C LYS A 69 -8.34 9.34 1.15
N LYS A 70 -8.08 9.11 -0.13
CA LYS A 70 -8.29 7.79 -0.76
C LYS A 70 -7.38 6.73 -0.14
N THR A 71 -6.13 7.09 0.13
CA THR A 71 -5.13 6.15 0.67
C THR A 71 -5.42 5.76 2.13
N GLU A 72 -5.95 6.68 2.93
CA GLU A 72 -6.43 6.40 4.29
C GLU A 72 -7.63 5.43 4.27
N ILE A 73 -8.55 5.57 3.30
CA ILE A 73 -9.69 4.67 3.11
C ILE A 73 -9.24 3.27 2.68
N ASP A 74 -8.22 3.18 1.82
CA ASP A 74 -7.68 1.91 1.33
C ASP A 74 -6.89 1.11 2.40
N GLY A 75 -6.68 1.68 3.59
CA GLY A 75 -5.94 1.03 4.68
C GLY A 75 -4.48 0.75 4.35
N THR A 76 -3.87 1.53 3.45
CA THR A 76 -2.47 1.36 3.09
C THR A 76 -1.57 1.75 4.28
N THR A 77 -0.76 0.82 4.76
CA THR A 77 0.05 0.96 5.98
C THR A 77 1.50 1.37 5.75
N ASN A 78 1.96 1.43 4.49
CA ASN A 78 3.35 1.74 4.15
C ASN A 78 3.52 3.19 3.69
N SER A 79 4.40 3.93 4.38
CA SER A 79 4.81 5.30 4.03
C SER A 79 5.43 5.40 2.64
N GLU A 80 6.14 4.37 2.15
CA GLU A 80 6.70 4.34 0.79
C GLU A 80 5.61 4.29 -0.28
N ASN A 81 4.50 3.59 -0.03
CA ASN A 81 3.38 3.52 -0.96
C ASN A 81 2.64 4.87 -1.01
N LEU A 82 2.48 5.52 0.15
CA LEU A 82 1.94 6.88 0.23
C LEU A 82 2.79 7.85 -0.60
N LYS A 83 4.12 7.79 -0.43
CA LYS A 83 5.09 8.58 -1.19
C LYS A 83 4.88 8.41 -2.70
N MET A 84 4.85 7.16 -3.15
CA MET A 84 4.69 6.81 -4.57
C MET A 84 3.36 7.30 -5.16
N LYS A 85 2.24 7.13 -4.44
CA LYS A 85 0.92 7.59 -4.88
C LYS A 85 0.85 9.12 -5.01
N VAL A 86 1.45 9.84 -4.07
CA VAL A 86 1.54 11.30 -4.13
C VAL A 86 2.40 11.74 -5.31
N GLU A 87 3.57 11.14 -5.50
CA GLU A 87 4.46 11.45 -6.62
C GLU A 87 3.81 11.18 -7.98
N GLU A 88 3.13 10.05 -8.14
CA GLU A 88 2.38 9.72 -9.36
C GLU A 88 1.29 10.76 -9.65
N SER A 89 0.59 11.21 -8.61
CA SER A 89 -0.47 12.21 -8.77
C SER A 89 0.03 13.59 -9.19
N LEU A 90 1.29 13.92 -8.87
CA LEU A 90 1.90 15.22 -9.16
C LEU A 90 2.77 15.22 -10.43
N ALA A 91 2.92 14.07 -11.10
CA ALA A 91 3.83 13.96 -12.24
C ALA A 91 3.36 14.76 -13.47
N ASN A 92 4.07 15.86 -13.76
CA ASN A 92 4.05 16.63 -15.02
C ASN A 92 2.65 17.04 -15.51
N GLU A 93 1.82 17.59 -14.63
CA GLU A 93 0.51 18.09 -14.98
C GLU A 93 0.55 19.57 -15.36
N LYS A 94 0.02 19.89 -16.54
CA LYS A 94 -0.21 21.25 -17.04
C LYS A 94 -1.71 21.46 -17.17
N VAL A 95 -2.22 22.54 -16.60
CA VAL A 95 -3.65 22.90 -16.65
C VAL A 95 -3.80 24.21 -17.41
N GLU A 96 -4.56 24.16 -18.51
CA GLU A 96 -4.90 25.34 -19.31
C GLU A 96 -6.18 26.01 -18.76
N ILE A 97 -6.18 27.34 -18.68
CA ILE A 97 -7.32 28.10 -18.16
C ILE A 97 -8.19 28.60 -19.32
N GLU A 98 -9.40 28.04 -19.44
CA GLU A 98 -10.37 28.48 -20.44
C GLU A 98 -10.92 29.88 -20.10
N GLY A 99 -11.08 30.74 -21.12
CA GLY A 99 -11.70 32.07 -20.98
C GLY A 99 -10.73 33.27 -20.96
N TYR A 100 -9.43 33.04 -21.10
CA TYR A 100 -8.42 34.10 -21.31
C TYR A 100 -8.04 34.22 -22.79
N GLU A 101 -7.81 35.44 -23.29
CA GLU A 101 -7.54 35.71 -24.71
C GLU A 101 -6.18 35.17 -25.22
N MET A 102 -5.34 34.63 -24.33
CA MET A 102 -4.04 34.01 -24.62
C MET A 102 -3.87 32.72 -23.79
N SER A 103 -2.91 31.87 -24.20
CA SER A 103 -2.62 30.56 -23.59
C SER A 103 -2.10 30.68 -22.15
N SER A 104 -2.98 31.00 -21.21
CA SER A 104 -2.69 31.05 -19.79
C SER A 104 -2.77 29.66 -19.19
N TYR A 105 -1.75 29.29 -18.42
CA TYR A 105 -1.68 27.98 -17.79
C TYR A 105 -0.94 28.06 -16.47
N PHE A 106 -1.15 27.05 -15.63
CA PHE A 106 -0.23 26.72 -14.56
C PHE A 106 0.29 25.30 -14.72
N GLN A 107 1.51 25.05 -14.25
CA GLN A 107 2.17 23.75 -14.33
C GLN A 107 2.97 23.49 -13.07
N ILE A 108 2.95 22.24 -12.61
CA ILE A 108 3.87 21.78 -11.56
C ILE A 108 5.19 21.33 -12.18
N THR A 109 6.29 21.78 -11.59
CA THR A 109 7.64 21.33 -11.94
C THR A 109 8.35 20.85 -10.69
N LYS A 110 9.25 19.87 -10.87
CA LYS A 110 10.16 19.48 -9.79
C LYS A 110 11.12 20.63 -9.52
N ASN A 111 11.47 20.83 -8.26
CA ASN A 111 12.49 21.79 -7.91
C ASN A 111 13.86 21.35 -8.44
N ASP A 112 14.64 22.31 -8.95
CA ASP A 112 15.96 22.05 -9.51
C ASP A 112 16.87 21.47 -8.42
N GLY A 113 17.24 20.19 -8.55
CA GLY A 113 18.08 19.47 -7.60
C GLY A 113 17.37 18.40 -6.76
N LEU A 114 16.04 18.30 -6.82
CA LEU A 114 15.27 17.26 -6.13
C LEU A 114 14.89 16.11 -7.08
N THR A 115 15.19 14.87 -6.68
CA THR A 115 14.81 13.66 -7.42
C THR A 115 13.34 13.30 -7.21
N SER A 116 12.78 13.66 -6.05
CA SER A 116 11.41 13.38 -5.60
C SER A 116 10.64 14.66 -5.27
N PHE A 117 9.32 14.63 -5.44
CA PHE A 117 8.44 15.69 -4.90
C PHE A 117 8.29 15.58 -3.39
N THR A 118 8.77 14.52 -2.77
CA THR A 118 8.44 14.17 -1.40
C THR A 118 9.66 13.78 -0.58
N ASP A 119 9.67 14.16 0.69
CA ASP A 119 10.64 13.78 1.70
C ASP A 119 9.93 13.37 2.99
N LEU A 120 10.38 12.29 3.63
CA LEU A 120 9.76 11.75 4.85
C LEU A 120 10.71 11.96 6.02
N ASN A 121 10.28 12.77 6.99
CA ASN A 121 10.97 12.88 8.26
C ASN A 121 10.46 11.79 9.21
N GLU A 122 11.12 10.64 9.22
CA GLU A 122 10.78 9.49 10.08
C GLU A 122 10.82 9.82 11.57
N GLN A 123 11.64 10.78 11.99
CA GLN A 123 11.76 11.14 13.42
C GLN A 123 10.54 11.93 13.91
N LYS A 124 9.97 12.76 13.04
CA LYS A 124 8.83 13.63 13.36
C LYS A 124 7.50 13.10 12.83
N ASN A 125 7.52 12.04 12.03
CA ASN A 125 6.39 11.55 11.24
C ASN A 125 5.76 12.66 10.40
N GLU A 126 6.59 13.40 9.67
CA GLU A 126 6.15 14.49 8.79
C GLU A 126 6.48 14.09 7.35
N LEU A 127 5.51 14.20 6.45
CA LEU A 127 5.71 14.09 5.01
C LEU A 127 5.78 15.50 4.44
N PHE A 128 6.93 15.85 3.88
CA PHE A 128 7.14 17.09 3.15
C PHE A 128 6.91 16.86 1.66
N ILE A 129 6.20 17.78 1.02
CA ILE A 129 6.00 17.79 -0.43
C ILE A 129 6.54 19.12 -0.96
N HIS A 130 7.54 19.04 -1.83
CA HIS A 130 8.22 20.18 -2.44
C HIS A 130 7.88 20.24 -3.92
N PHE A 131 7.32 21.36 -4.37
CA PHE A 131 7.06 21.58 -5.79
C PHE A 131 7.13 23.05 -6.17
N ASN A 132 7.34 23.31 -7.46
CA ASN A 132 7.29 24.65 -8.02
C ASN A 132 6.02 24.78 -8.87
N SER A 133 5.20 25.78 -8.56
CA SER A 133 4.05 26.17 -9.39
C SER A 133 4.48 27.25 -10.37
N LEU A 134 4.43 26.95 -11.67
CA LEU A 134 4.76 27.87 -12.76
C LEU A 134 3.48 28.44 -13.34
N GLY A 135 3.23 29.74 -13.16
CA GLY A 135 2.12 30.47 -13.79
C GLY A 135 2.60 31.24 -15.01
N SER A 136 1.89 31.13 -16.13
CA SER A 136 2.25 31.78 -17.39
C SER A 136 1.10 32.60 -17.97
N SER A 137 1.35 33.89 -18.25
CA SER A 137 0.41 34.78 -18.98
C SER A 137 1.15 35.61 -20.04
N GLU A 138 0.65 35.60 -21.29
CA GLU A 138 1.15 36.40 -22.41
C GLU A 138 2.70 36.52 -22.53
N SER A 139 3.44 35.40 -22.42
CA SER A 139 4.91 35.24 -22.42
C SER A 139 5.68 35.58 -21.14
N LYS A 140 4.99 35.96 -20.06
CA LYS A 140 5.58 36.08 -18.73
C LYS A 140 5.33 34.83 -17.92
N GLU A 141 6.37 34.39 -17.24
CA GLU A 141 6.34 33.24 -16.35
C GLU A 141 6.78 33.68 -14.96
N SER A 142 6.01 33.27 -13.95
CA SER A 142 6.36 33.40 -12.54
C SER A 142 6.35 32.02 -11.91
N SER A 143 7.33 31.73 -11.08
CA SER A 143 7.43 30.45 -10.37
C SER A 143 7.40 30.70 -8.87
N LEU A 144 6.54 29.96 -8.17
CA LEU A 144 6.46 29.97 -6.71
C LEU A 144 6.94 28.62 -6.19
N HIS A 145 7.88 28.65 -5.24
CA HIS A 145 8.29 27.45 -4.53
C HIS A 145 7.30 27.17 -3.41
N THR A 146 6.87 25.92 -3.28
CA THR A 146 5.91 25.52 -2.27
C THR A 146 6.41 24.30 -1.51
N THR A 147 6.34 24.39 -0.19
CA THR A 147 6.56 23.27 0.72
C THR A 147 5.29 23.01 1.51
N MET A 148 4.71 21.82 1.32
CA MET A 148 3.60 21.34 2.13
C MET A 148 4.11 20.36 3.19
N MET A 149 3.74 20.58 4.44
CA MET A 149 4.01 19.66 5.55
C MET A 149 2.72 18.93 5.92
N ILE A 150 2.76 17.60 5.87
CA ILE A 150 1.65 16.73 6.29
C ILE A 150 2.09 15.93 7.51
N PRO A 151 1.54 16.22 8.69
CA PRO A 151 1.80 15.43 9.87
C PRO A 151 1.07 14.09 9.81
N ILE A 152 1.82 13.03 10.11
CA ILE A 152 1.41 11.64 10.07
C ILE A 152 1.46 11.06 11.48
N ARG A 153 0.45 10.30 11.88
CA ARG A 153 0.49 9.46 13.08
C ARG A 153 0.68 8.02 12.69
N ILE A 154 1.82 7.46 13.07
CA ILE A 154 2.07 6.03 12.99
C ILE A 154 1.58 5.41 14.29
N GLY A 155 0.34 4.93 14.28
CA GLY A 155 -0.22 4.17 15.40
C GLY A 155 0.16 2.70 15.28
N SER A 156 0.75 2.13 16.33
CA SER A 156 0.80 0.67 16.48
C SER A 156 -0.59 0.19 16.90
N THR A 157 -1.48 -0.03 15.94
CA THR A 157 -2.70 -0.78 16.24
C THR A 157 -2.35 -2.26 16.17
N SER A 158 -2.82 -3.03 17.15
CA SER A 158 -2.80 -4.49 17.02
C SER A 158 -3.86 -4.88 15.98
N SER A 159 -3.57 -4.64 14.70
CA SER A 159 -4.39 -5.20 13.64
C SER A 159 -4.14 -6.71 13.63
N LYS A 160 -5.22 -7.45 13.45
CA LYS A 160 -5.09 -8.87 13.14
C LYS A 160 -5.05 -8.97 11.64
N GLU A 161 -4.07 -9.68 11.13
CA GLU A 161 -3.94 -9.97 9.71
C GLU A 161 -4.05 -11.48 9.52
N LEU A 162 -4.52 -11.90 8.35
CA LEU A 162 -4.56 -13.33 8.05
C LEU A 162 -3.12 -13.88 8.06
N PRO A 163 -2.91 -15.15 8.42
CA PRO A 163 -1.57 -15.73 8.47
C PRO A 163 -0.81 -15.51 7.16
N GLU A 164 0.40 -14.96 7.23
CA GLU A 164 1.26 -14.73 6.06
C GLU A 164 2.06 -15.96 5.63
N PHE A 165 1.91 -17.09 6.33
CA PHE A 165 2.58 -18.36 6.05
C PHE A 165 4.11 -18.26 5.99
N ASN A 166 4.72 -17.38 6.78
CA ASN A 166 6.17 -17.17 6.83
C ASN A 166 6.69 -17.14 8.28
N GLN A 167 5.98 -17.73 9.24
CA GLN A 167 6.43 -17.72 10.65
C GLN A 167 7.58 -18.71 10.87
N ILE A 168 7.62 -19.80 10.09
CA ILE A 168 8.75 -20.72 10.07
C ILE A 168 9.80 -20.14 9.13
N GLN A 169 10.88 -19.63 9.72
CA GLN A 169 11.99 -19.05 8.96
C GLN A 169 12.72 -20.12 8.16
N LYS A 170 13.11 -19.76 6.95
CA LYS A 170 13.96 -20.61 6.11
C LYS A 170 15.31 -20.79 6.82
N PRO A 171 15.73 -22.02 7.09
CA PRO A 171 17.02 -22.26 7.75
C PRO A 171 18.19 -21.87 6.84
N GLU A 172 19.18 -21.20 7.43
CA GLU A 172 20.41 -20.76 6.78
C GLU A 172 21.60 -21.62 7.24
N ASN A 173 22.65 -21.72 6.41
CA ASN A 173 23.89 -22.44 6.77
C ASN A 173 23.72 -23.93 7.12
N ILE A 174 22.76 -24.61 6.51
CA ILE A 174 22.53 -26.04 6.74
C ILE A 174 23.64 -26.92 6.13
N ARG A 175 24.00 -27.98 6.86
CA ARG A 175 24.89 -29.06 6.40
C ARG A 175 24.41 -29.68 5.09
N ALA A 176 25.32 -29.98 4.17
CA ALA A 176 25.00 -30.43 2.82
C ALA A 176 24.09 -31.69 2.80
N GLU A 177 24.31 -32.62 3.71
CA GLU A 177 23.52 -33.85 3.86
C GLU A 177 22.10 -33.63 4.38
N CYS A 178 21.80 -32.47 4.95
CA CYS A 178 20.46 -32.08 5.41
C CYS A 178 19.73 -31.18 4.38
N LYS A 179 20.39 -30.90 3.25
CA LYS A 179 19.84 -30.18 2.10
C LYS A 179 19.46 -31.18 1.01
N ASN A 180 18.19 -31.25 0.63
CA ASN A 180 17.62 -32.25 -0.28
C ASN A 180 18.00 -33.70 0.10
N PRO A 181 17.87 -34.11 1.37
CA PRO A 181 18.24 -35.47 1.73
C PRO A 181 17.26 -36.45 1.05
N PRO A 182 17.72 -37.65 0.65
CA PRO A 182 16.85 -38.68 0.06
C PRO A 182 15.89 -39.30 1.08
N ILE A 183 16.22 -39.21 2.38
CA ILE A 183 15.36 -39.60 3.50
C ILE A 183 15.45 -38.53 4.59
N ILE A 184 14.45 -38.43 5.45
CA ILE A 184 14.47 -37.53 6.60
C ILE A 184 15.40 -38.13 7.66
N TYR A 185 16.66 -37.68 7.69
CA TYR A 185 17.66 -38.21 8.61
C TYR A 185 17.40 -37.78 10.05
N LYS A 186 17.52 -38.72 10.99
CA LYS A 186 17.42 -38.43 12.43
C LYS A 186 18.45 -37.40 12.92
N SER A 187 19.65 -37.39 12.31
CA SER A 187 20.77 -36.51 12.67
C SER A 187 20.57 -35.05 12.29
N CYS A 188 19.67 -34.75 11.34
CA CYS A 188 19.39 -33.38 10.92
C CYS A 188 18.32 -32.79 11.83
N ALA A 189 18.61 -31.74 12.59
CA ALA A 189 17.58 -30.98 13.32
C ALA A 189 16.73 -30.16 12.35
N GLU A 190 17.38 -29.55 11.36
CA GLU A 190 16.77 -28.76 10.30
C GLU A 190 17.03 -29.42 8.95
N ILE A 191 16.01 -29.44 8.10
CA ILE A 191 16.04 -30.04 6.77
C ILE A 191 15.51 -29.01 5.79
N LEU A 192 16.28 -28.75 4.73
CA LEU A 192 15.89 -27.86 3.64
C LEU A 192 15.73 -28.66 2.35
N VAL A 193 14.52 -28.63 1.81
CA VAL A 193 14.20 -29.21 0.50
C VAL A 193 13.99 -28.08 -0.50
N LEU A 194 14.94 -27.92 -1.43
CA LEU A 194 14.83 -27.01 -2.57
C LEU A 194 14.00 -27.68 -3.67
N GLY A 195 12.90 -27.03 -4.06
CA GLY A 195 11.90 -27.59 -4.96
C GLY A 195 10.94 -28.52 -4.20
N SER A 196 10.41 -29.52 -4.89
CA SER A 196 9.48 -30.48 -4.29
C SER A 196 10.22 -31.71 -3.74
N GLY A 197 9.76 -32.23 -2.60
CA GLY A 197 10.28 -33.44 -1.95
C GLY A 197 9.21 -34.51 -1.78
N SER A 198 9.60 -35.78 -1.95
CA SER A 198 8.73 -36.93 -1.68
C SER A 198 9.47 -37.98 -0.86
N TYR A 199 8.86 -38.38 0.24
CA TYR A 199 9.45 -39.25 1.24
C TYR A 199 8.49 -40.42 1.55
N PRO A 200 8.69 -41.59 0.92
CA PRO A 200 7.73 -42.70 0.98
C PRO A 200 7.73 -43.46 2.31
N GLN A 201 8.78 -43.32 3.12
CA GLN A 201 8.91 -44.02 4.40
C GLN A 201 7.93 -43.50 5.47
N ASN A 202 7.80 -44.24 6.58
CA ASN A 202 7.15 -43.71 7.78
C ASN A 202 8.04 -42.66 8.45
N HIS A 203 7.41 -41.59 8.93
CA HIS A 203 8.00 -40.43 9.58
C HIS A 203 7.50 -40.29 11.02
N ASN A 204 7.37 -41.40 11.75
CA ASN A 204 7.01 -41.32 13.16
C ASN A 204 8.17 -40.73 13.98
N ASN A 205 7.87 -39.96 15.02
CA ASN A 205 8.86 -39.36 15.93
C ASN A 205 9.78 -38.35 15.22
N LEU A 206 9.19 -37.35 14.55
CA LEU A 206 9.92 -36.19 14.01
C LEU A 206 10.20 -35.12 15.07
N ASP A 207 10.47 -35.55 16.30
CA ASP A 207 10.54 -34.64 17.45
C ASP A 207 11.63 -33.57 17.27
N GLY A 208 11.28 -32.32 17.54
CA GLY A 208 12.17 -31.16 17.44
C GLY A 208 12.69 -30.86 16.03
N LYS A 209 12.11 -31.46 14.99
CA LYS A 209 12.55 -31.25 13.59
C LYS A 209 11.95 -29.97 13.01
N LEU A 210 12.75 -29.27 12.21
CA LEU A 210 12.27 -28.26 11.26
C LEU A 210 12.45 -28.79 9.84
N ILE A 211 11.36 -28.90 9.09
CA ILE A 211 11.39 -29.25 7.66
C ILE A 211 10.89 -28.05 6.87
N TYR A 212 11.72 -27.52 5.99
CA TYR A 212 11.39 -26.39 5.13
C TYR A 212 11.49 -26.80 3.66
N THR A 213 10.42 -26.65 2.88
CA THR A 213 10.36 -27.05 1.47
C THR A 213 9.98 -25.86 0.59
N THR A 214 10.73 -25.56 -0.46
CA THR A 214 10.43 -24.42 -1.38
C THR A 214 9.50 -24.81 -2.54
N GLY A 215 8.88 -25.99 -2.47
CA GLY A 215 7.97 -26.57 -3.45
C GLY A 215 6.96 -27.44 -2.73
N ALA A 216 6.45 -28.50 -3.36
CA ALA A 216 5.50 -29.41 -2.71
C ALA A 216 6.20 -30.43 -1.79
N LEU A 217 5.56 -30.82 -0.70
CA LEU A 217 6.08 -31.84 0.23
C LEU A 217 5.13 -33.03 0.34
N ILE A 218 5.63 -34.22 0.03
CA ILE A 218 4.88 -35.49 0.15
C ILE A 218 5.54 -36.36 1.22
N LEU A 219 4.78 -36.69 2.25
CA LEU A 219 5.11 -37.59 3.33
C LEU A 219 4.15 -38.79 3.28
N ASP A 220 4.46 -39.79 2.46
CA ASP A 220 3.50 -40.87 2.10
C ASP A 220 3.18 -41.83 3.28
N GLY A 221 4.09 -41.90 4.25
CA GLY A 221 3.94 -42.75 5.43
C GLY A 221 3.10 -42.14 6.55
N ASN A 222 3.12 -42.81 7.71
CA ASN A 222 2.59 -42.23 8.95
C ASN A 222 3.56 -41.19 9.51
N ALA A 223 3.03 -40.15 10.13
CA ALA A 223 3.77 -39.12 10.87
C ALA A 223 3.23 -39.02 12.30
N ASN A 224 3.18 -40.15 13.02
CA ASN A 224 2.65 -40.21 14.39
C ASN A 224 3.71 -39.83 15.43
N ASN A 225 3.26 -39.44 16.63
CA ASN A 225 4.09 -39.12 17.79
C ASN A 225 5.09 -38.02 17.46
N MET A 226 4.60 -36.85 17.05
CA MET A 226 5.46 -35.71 16.74
C MET A 226 5.35 -34.70 17.87
N ASP A 227 6.47 -34.33 18.48
CA ASP A 227 6.54 -33.24 19.46
C ASP A 227 7.47 -32.12 19.01
N ASN A 228 7.04 -30.87 19.18
CA ASN A 228 7.81 -29.67 18.87
C ASN A 228 8.36 -29.64 17.44
N THR A 229 7.57 -30.15 16.47
CA THR A 229 7.96 -30.21 15.06
C THR A 229 7.43 -29.01 14.29
N LYS A 230 8.24 -28.47 13.38
CA LYS A 230 7.86 -27.39 12.46
C LYS A 230 7.99 -27.87 11.01
N ILE A 231 6.93 -27.73 10.23
CA ILE A 231 6.95 -28.07 8.80
C ILE A 231 6.44 -26.88 8.01
N HIS A 232 7.22 -26.41 7.05
CA HIS A 232 6.87 -25.36 6.12
C HIS A 232 6.98 -25.85 4.67
N THR A 233 6.02 -25.48 3.84
CA THR A 233 6.04 -25.72 2.40
C THR A 233 5.47 -24.54 1.61
N ASP A 234 6.27 -24.05 0.64
CA ASP A 234 5.83 -23.03 -0.31
C ASP A 234 4.79 -23.58 -1.31
N GLY A 235 4.75 -24.89 -1.53
CA GLY A 235 3.75 -25.57 -2.34
C GLY A 235 2.68 -26.28 -1.52
N SER A 236 2.04 -27.28 -2.13
CA SER A 236 1.07 -28.15 -1.45
C SER A 236 1.74 -29.21 -0.57
N MET A 237 1.05 -29.67 0.47
CA MET A 237 1.49 -30.76 1.34
C MET A 237 0.59 -31.97 1.18
N SER A 238 1.17 -33.17 1.17
CA SER A 238 0.42 -34.42 1.28
C SER A 238 1.00 -35.31 2.38
N LEU A 239 0.13 -35.81 3.25
CA LEU A 239 0.40 -36.88 4.21
C LEU A 239 -0.38 -38.12 3.79
N GLY A 240 0.31 -39.17 3.37
CA GLY A 240 -0.35 -40.34 2.81
C GLY A 240 -1.18 -41.13 3.83
N LYS A 241 -0.81 -41.06 5.12
CA LYS A 241 -1.49 -41.78 6.21
C LYS A 241 -1.84 -40.85 7.38
N ASN A 242 -1.58 -41.31 8.60
CA ASN A 242 -2.04 -40.65 9.82
C ASN A 242 -0.97 -39.75 10.42
N MET A 243 -1.43 -38.71 11.12
CA MET A 243 -0.68 -37.90 12.07
C MET A 243 -1.43 -37.94 13.40
N ASN A 244 -1.19 -38.98 14.19
CA ASN A 244 -1.75 -39.13 15.53
C ASN A 244 -0.75 -38.71 16.59
N ASN A 245 -1.26 -38.22 17.73
CA ASN A 245 -0.42 -37.83 18.87
C ASN A 245 0.64 -36.78 18.47
N ALA A 246 0.19 -35.74 17.75
CA ALA A 246 1.01 -34.62 17.34
C ALA A 246 0.81 -33.47 18.32
N THR A 247 1.85 -33.17 19.11
CA THR A 247 1.86 -32.17 20.17
C THR A 247 2.83 -31.05 19.82
N ASN A 248 2.47 -29.80 20.08
CA ASN A 248 3.33 -28.63 19.77
C ASN A 248 3.82 -28.57 18.31
N VAL A 249 3.04 -29.10 17.36
CA VAL A 249 3.40 -29.13 15.94
C VAL A 249 2.95 -27.84 15.28
N THR A 250 3.80 -27.24 14.45
CA THR A 250 3.42 -26.12 13.57
C THR A 250 3.53 -26.56 12.11
N LEU A 251 2.42 -26.57 11.38
CA LEU A 251 2.39 -26.81 9.93
C LEU A 251 2.04 -25.50 9.22
N GLU A 252 2.87 -25.07 8.28
CA GLU A 252 2.62 -23.95 7.37
C GLU A 252 2.66 -24.44 5.92
N VAL A 253 1.51 -24.42 5.26
CA VAL A 253 1.32 -24.89 3.89
C VAL A 253 0.76 -23.75 3.06
N LYS A 254 1.53 -23.17 2.14
CA LYS A 254 1.02 -22.09 1.27
C LYS A 254 0.01 -22.60 0.24
N GLY A 255 0.19 -23.83 -0.25
CA GLY A 255 -0.72 -24.49 -1.18
C GLY A 255 -1.89 -25.22 -0.50
N ALA A 256 -2.37 -26.28 -1.16
CA ALA A 256 -3.39 -27.17 -0.61
C ALA A 256 -2.77 -28.24 0.30
N MET A 257 -3.56 -28.79 1.22
CA MET A 257 -3.13 -29.87 2.12
C MET A 257 -4.03 -31.10 1.97
N SER A 258 -3.44 -32.27 1.74
CA SER A 258 -4.17 -33.55 1.75
C SER A 258 -3.65 -34.51 2.81
N ILE A 259 -4.55 -35.17 3.54
CA ILE A 259 -4.22 -36.18 4.55
C ILE A 259 -5.06 -37.43 4.29
N GLY A 260 -4.41 -38.53 3.90
CA GLY A 260 -5.09 -39.80 3.59
C GLY A 260 -5.59 -40.56 4.83
N GLY A 261 -5.26 -40.11 6.03
CA GLY A 261 -5.65 -40.73 7.28
C GLY A 261 -6.20 -39.75 8.32
N GLN A 262 -5.85 -40.01 9.57
CA GLN A 262 -6.28 -39.25 10.75
C GLN A 262 -5.37 -38.05 11.01
N LEU A 263 -5.92 -36.94 11.49
CA LEU A 263 -5.15 -35.81 12.02
C LEU A 263 -5.59 -35.53 13.46
N ARG A 264 -4.69 -35.71 14.43
CA ARG A 264 -4.96 -35.42 15.85
C ARG A 264 -3.92 -34.47 16.38
N LEU A 265 -4.37 -33.27 16.76
CA LEU A 265 -3.55 -32.14 17.14
C LEU A 265 -3.78 -31.80 18.61
N ASP A 266 -2.70 -31.63 19.35
CA ASP A 266 -2.66 -31.10 20.73
C ASP A 266 -1.70 -29.92 20.76
N SER A 267 -2.11 -28.78 21.32
CA SER A 267 -1.25 -27.59 21.47
C SER A 267 -0.55 -27.17 20.17
N SER A 268 -1.18 -27.43 19.02
CA SER A 268 -0.56 -27.38 17.70
C SER A 268 -1.20 -26.33 16.80
N LYS A 269 -0.48 -25.88 15.78
CA LYS A 269 -0.91 -24.87 14.82
C LYS A 269 -0.85 -25.43 13.40
N VAL A 270 -1.93 -25.30 12.64
CA VAL A 270 -1.98 -25.70 11.24
C VAL A 270 -2.48 -24.53 10.40
N TYR A 271 -1.68 -24.11 9.43
CA TYR A 271 -1.98 -23.04 8.50
C TYR A 271 -1.96 -23.60 7.08
N VAL A 272 -3.10 -23.58 6.40
CA VAL A 272 -3.22 -23.99 4.99
C VAL A 272 -3.74 -22.81 4.16
N GLY A 273 -2.98 -22.38 3.15
CA GLY A 273 -3.34 -21.26 2.28
C GLY A 273 -4.41 -21.62 1.27
N GLY A 274 -4.37 -22.85 0.75
CA GLY A 274 -5.38 -23.41 -0.14
C GLY A 274 -6.48 -24.19 0.59
N SER A 275 -7.07 -25.14 -0.12
CA SER A 275 -8.06 -26.07 0.43
C SER A 275 -7.40 -27.23 1.18
N MET A 276 -8.13 -27.82 2.13
CA MET A 276 -7.72 -28.99 2.89
C MET A 276 -8.67 -30.17 2.65
N SER A 277 -8.11 -31.35 2.40
CA SER A 277 -8.86 -32.61 2.32
C SER A 277 -8.30 -33.64 3.30
N LEU A 278 -9.17 -34.28 4.07
CA LEU A 278 -8.80 -35.28 5.06
C LEU A 278 -9.73 -36.50 4.97
N ASP A 279 -9.16 -37.69 4.77
CA ASP A 279 -9.91 -38.94 4.56
C ASP A 279 -10.28 -39.67 5.86
N GLY A 280 -9.95 -39.10 7.02
CA GLY A 280 -10.23 -39.65 8.34
C GLY A 280 -11.01 -38.74 9.29
N HIS A 281 -10.69 -38.84 10.57
CA HIS A 281 -11.11 -37.94 11.63
C HIS A 281 -10.07 -36.82 11.80
N MET A 282 -10.56 -35.65 12.17
CA MET A 282 -9.76 -34.51 12.56
C MET A 282 -10.12 -34.13 14.00
N ASP A 283 -9.15 -34.25 14.91
CA ASP A 283 -9.32 -33.88 16.32
C ASP A 283 -8.38 -32.69 16.63
N ILE A 284 -8.94 -31.58 17.11
CA ILE A 284 -8.23 -30.32 17.38
C ILE A 284 -8.37 -30.00 18.87
N GLU A 285 -7.37 -30.37 19.68
CA GLU A 285 -7.43 -30.34 21.14
C GLU A 285 -6.42 -29.36 21.75
N ASP A 286 -6.61 -29.06 23.03
CA ASP A 286 -5.63 -28.37 23.88
C ASP A 286 -5.01 -27.10 23.28
N LYS A 287 -5.84 -26.07 23.07
CA LYS A 287 -5.41 -24.75 22.53
C LYS A 287 -4.85 -24.83 21.10
N SER A 288 -5.13 -25.91 20.38
CA SER A 288 -4.75 -26.01 18.98
C SER A 288 -5.50 -25.01 18.11
N TYR A 289 -4.83 -24.57 17.04
CA TYR A 289 -5.37 -23.61 16.09
C TYR A 289 -5.20 -24.09 14.65
N THR A 290 -6.29 -24.19 13.91
CA THR A 290 -6.26 -24.52 12.47
C THR A 290 -6.87 -23.39 11.63
N TYR A 291 -6.14 -22.97 10.60
CA TYR A 291 -6.56 -22.01 9.59
C TYR A 291 -6.53 -22.65 8.20
N ILE A 292 -7.61 -22.51 7.44
CA ILE A 292 -7.73 -22.99 6.05
C ILE A 292 -8.25 -21.83 5.19
N GLY A 293 -7.46 -21.43 4.19
CA GLY A 293 -7.75 -20.32 3.28
C GLY A 293 -8.75 -20.66 2.17
N GLY A 294 -8.92 -21.93 1.84
CA GLY A 294 -9.91 -22.44 0.90
C GLY A 294 -11.04 -23.23 1.55
N ASP A 295 -11.51 -24.26 0.85
CA ASP A 295 -12.50 -25.21 1.35
C ASP A 295 -11.86 -26.28 2.24
N ALA A 296 -12.63 -26.84 3.18
CA ALA A 296 -12.23 -27.93 4.04
C ALA A 296 -13.16 -29.13 3.86
N SER A 297 -12.61 -30.31 3.57
CA SER A 297 -13.36 -31.56 3.46
C SER A 297 -12.78 -32.62 4.41
N ILE A 298 -13.56 -33.03 5.40
CA ILE A 298 -13.22 -34.05 6.39
C ILE A 298 -14.19 -35.22 6.22
N SER A 299 -13.73 -36.34 5.67
CA SER A 299 -14.63 -37.43 5.26
C SER A 299 -15.40 -38.07 6.42
N LYS A 300 -14.85 -38.03 7.65
CA LYS A 300 -15.47 -38.62 8.85
C LYS A 300 -15.87 -37.59 9.90
N HIS A 301 -15.17 -37.50 11.02
CA HIS A 301 -15.58 -36.66 12.16
C HIS A 301 -14.60 -35.50 12.32
N LEU A 302 -15.13 -34.31 12.56
CA LEU A 302 -14.37 -33.15 13.02
C LEU A 302 -14.72 -32.89 14.49
N SER A 303 -13.72 -32.96 15.36
CA SER A 303 -13.82 -32.65 16.79
C SER A 303 -12.97 -31.41 17.10
N ILE A 304 -13.55 -30.42 17.78
CA ILE A 304 -12.84 -29.21 18.21
C ILE A 304 -13.05 -29.05 19.71
N GLY A 305 -11.98 -29.27 20.48
CA GLY A 305 -12.00 -29.14 21.94
C GLY A 305 -12.22 -27.71 22.43
N THR A 306 -12.66 -27.56 23.68
CA THR A 306 -13.14 -26.28 24.26
C THR A 306 -12.20 -25.08 24.10
N ASN A 307 -10.89 -25.31 24.19
CA ASN A 307 -9.88 -24.24 24.10
C ASN A 307 -9.29 -24.07 22.70
N SER A 308 -9.74 -24.89 21.75
CA SER A 308 -9.22 -24.92 20.39
C SER A 308 -10.07 -24.10 19.44
N LYS A 309 -9.49 -23.78 18.28
CA LYS A 309 -10.15 -22.97 17.27
C LYS A 309 -9.83 -23.46 15.86
N MET A 310 -10.85 -23.48 15.01
CA MET A 310 -10.71 -23.72 13.57
C MET A 310 -11.35 -22.57 12.78
N CYS A 311 -10.69 -22.17 11.69
CA CYS A 311 -11.12 -21.11 10.80
C CYS A 311 -11.08 -21.61 9.35
N VAL A 312 -12.20 -21.50 8.63
CA VAL A 312 -12.32 -21.92 7.23
C VAL A 312 -12.85 -20.76 6.38
N ALA A 313 -12.06 -20.29 5.44
CA ALA A 313 -12.42 -19.14 4.60
C ALA A 313 -13.33 -19.50 3.41
N GLY A 314 -13.43 -20.78 3.04
CA GLY A 314 -14.39 -21.35 2.10
C GLY A 314 -15.52 -22.13 2.79
N ASN A 315 -15.97 -23.20 2.14
CA ASN A 315 -16.98 -24.13 2.64
C ASN A 315 -16.34 -25.24 3.50
N LEU A 316 -17.08 -25.75 4.47
CA LEU A 316 -16.68 -26.88 5.30
C LEU A 316 -17.63 -28.05 5.08
N LYS A 317 -17.10 -29.20 4.67
CA LYS A 317 -17.81 -30.47 4.64
C LYS A 317 -17.21 -31.42 5.66
N ALA A 318 -18.02 -31.96 6.55
CA ALA A 318 -17.63 -33.02 7.48
C ALA A 318 -18.74 -34.06 7.60
N GLY A 319 -18.41 -35.34 7.79
CA GLY A 319 -19.43 -36.36 8.06
C GLY A 319 -20.21 -36.07 9.35
N GLN A 320 -19.49 -35.73 10.43
CA GLN A 320 -20.05 -35.28 11.70
C GLN A 320 -19.19 -34.16 12.31
N LEU A 321 -19.82 -33.23 13.02
CA LEU A 321 -19.16 -32.13 13.74
C LEU A 321 -19.44 -32.23 15.25
N ASP A 322 -18.39 -32.20 16.07
CA ASP A 322 -18.41 -32.12 17.54
C ASP A 322 -17.64 -30.84 17.94
N ILE A 323 -18.35 -29.76 18.25
CA ILE A 323 -17.78 -28.41 18.35
C ILE A 323 -17.90 -27.91 19.79
N ASP A 324 -16.98 -28.29 20.65
CA ASP A 324 -16.89 -27.74 22.01
C ASP A 324 -16.12 -26.42 22.05
N GLY A 325 -15.19 -26.22 21.09
CA GLY A 325 -14.39 -25.01 20.92
C GLY A 325 -15.01 -23.99 19.96
N LYS A 326 -14.16 -23.31 19.19
CA LYS A 326 -14.59 -22.24 18.27
C LYS A 326 -14.39 -22.66 16.82
N LEU A 327 -15.46 -22.58 16.03
CA LEU A 327 -15.44 -22.81 14.59
C LEU A 327 -15.97 -21.56 13.86
N TYR A 328 -15.13 -20.92 13.05
CA TYR A 328 -15.50 -19.77 12.23
C TYR A 328 -15.46 -20.15 10.75
N VAL A 329 -16.55 -19.91 10.02
CA VAL A 329 -16.68 -20.28 8.61
C VAL A 329 -17.26 -19.11 7.82
N LYS A 330 -16.69 -18.80 6.64
CA LYS A 330 -17.25 -17.80 5.74
C LYS A 330 -18.27 -18.39 4.76
N GLY A 331 -18.03 -19.62 4.28
CA GLY A 331 -18.91 -20.34 3.38
C GLY A 331 -19.99 -21.14 4.11
N SER A 332 -20.48 -22.20 3.46
CA SER A 332 -21.46 -23.13 4.04
C SER A 332 -20.81 -24.22 4.89
N VAL A 333 -21.58 -24.81 5.80
CA VAL A 333 -21.20 -26.01 6.54
C VAL A 333 -22.15 -27.15 6.18
N GLU A 334 -21.60 -28.26 5.67
CA GLU A 334 -22.31 -29.51 5.39
C GLU A 334 -21.84 -30.60 6.36
N GLY A 335 -22.78 -31.23 7.08
CA GLY A 335 -22.48 -32.33 7.99
C GLY A 335 -23.46 -32.48 9.13
N LYS A 336 -23.43 -33.62 9.82
CA LYS A 336 -24.26 -33.85 11.01
C LYS A 336 -23.63 -33.18 12.22
N ILE A 337 -24.23 -32.10 12.72
CA ILE A 337 -23.81 -31.46 13.98
C ILE A 337 -24.28 -32.33 15.16
N LYS A 338 -23.35 -32.81 15.98
CA LYS A 338 -23.61 -33.58 17.19
C LYS A 338 -23.67 -32.67 18.42
N THR A 339 -22.76 -31.70 18.51
CA THR A 339 -22.63 -30.72 19.61
C THR A 339 -22.17 -29.38 19.04
N GLY A 340 -22.46 -28.31 19.79
CA GLY A 340 -22.06 -26.95 19.44
C GLY A 340 -22.69 -26.44 18.15
N GLN A 341 -22.10 -25.38 17.59
CA GLN A 341 -22.55 -24.77 16.34
C GLN A 341 -21.42 -23.98 15.66
N PRO A 342 -21.31 -24.02 14.32
CA PRO A 342 -20.41 -23.13 13.60
C PRO A 342 -20.85 -21.66 13.73
N THR A 343 -19.89 -20.75 13.75
CA THR A 343 -20.14 -19.30 13.66
C THR A 343 -19.86 -18.84 12.23
N TYR A 344 -20.91 -18.40 11.54
CA TYR A 344 -20.78 -17.80 10.21
C TYR A 344 -20.33 -16.35 10.34
N VAL A 345 -19.31 -15.97 9.59
CA VAL A 345 -18.68 -14.64 9.69
C VAL A 345 -18.44 -14.01 8.33
N ASN A 346 -18.53 -12.68 8.27
CA ASN A 346 -18.07 -11.93 7.10
C ASN A 346 -16.53 -11.82 7.07
N HIS A 347 -15.96 -11.18 6.05
CA HIS A 347 -14.50 -11.05 5.92
C HIS A 347 -13.86 -10.32 7.11
N THR A 348 -14.40 -9.17 7.52
CA THR A 348 -13.88 -8.36 8.64
C THR A 348 -13.88 -9.15 9.95
N GLU A 349 -14.98 -9.82 10.26
CA GLU A 349 -15.10 -10.68 11.44
C GLU A 349 -14.18 -11.89 11.36
N PHE A 350 -14.02 -12.47 10.17
CA PHE A 350 -13.08 -13.58 9.96
C PHE A 350 -11.65 -13.12 10.25
N VAL A 351 -11.20 -11.99 9.71
CA VAL A 351 -9.87 -11.42 10.01
C VAL A 351 -9.72 -11.13 11.51
N LYS A 352 -10.75 -10.56 12.16
CA LYS A 352 -10.73 -10.30 13.61
C LYS A 352 -10.62 -11.58 14.46
N ASN A 353 -11.26 -12.68 14.05
CA ASN A 353 -11.30 -13.90 14.84
C ASN A 353 -10.18 -14.89 14.48
N CYS A 354 -9.76 -14.90 13.22
CA CYS A 354 -8.85 -15.86 12.60
C CYS A 354 -7.51 -15.24 12.22
N GLY A 355 -7.38 -13.93 12.21
CA GLY A 355 -6.09 -13.29 12.02
C GLY A 355 -5.15 -13.57 13.20
N VAL A 356 -3.85 -13.63 12.89
CA VAL A 356 -2.77 -13.61 13.86
C VAL A 356 -2.45 -12.14 14.17
N SER A 357 -2.01 -11.87 15.39
CA SER A 357 -1.56 -10.52 15.73
C SER A 357 -0.32 -10.20 14.90
N GLY A 358 -0.48 -9.33 13.90
CA GLY A 358 0.62 -8.70 13.20
C GLY A 358 0.92 -7.36 13.85
N SER A 359 2.19 -6.95 13.85
CA SER A 359 2.54 -5.56 14.13
C SER A 359 2.34 -4.74 12.87
N SER A 360 1.09 -4.46 12.51
CA SER A 360 0.81 -3.55 11.40
C SER A 360 0.82 -2.12 11.93
N GLN A 361 1.57 -1.25 11.26
CA GLN A 361 1.57 0.17 11.56
C GLN A 361 0.41 0.81 10.80
N THR A 362 -0.58 1.34 11.50
CA THR A 362 -1.63 2.14 10.85
C THR A 362 -1.18 3.58 10.75
N LEU A 363 -1.18 4.09 9.52
CA LEU A 363 -0.88 5.48 9.20
C LEU A 363 -2.19 6.28 9.24
N SER A 364 -2.27 7.30 10.08
CA SER A 364 -3.39 8.24 10.13
C SER A 364 -2.89 9.66 9.87
N ILE A 365 -3.65 10.44 9.12
CA ILE A 365 -3.26 11.80 8.70
C ILE A 365 -3.95 12.82 9.61
N MET A 366 -3.19 13.78 10.14
CA MET A 366 -3.77 14.86 10.95
C MET A 366 -4.19 16.02 10.05
N TRP A 367 -5.41 15.93 9.54
CA TRP A 367 -5.96 16.86 8.54
C TRP A 367 -5.96 18.33 8.98
N ASP A 368 -6.14 18.58 10.28
CA ASP A 368 -6.22 19.93 10.86
C ASP A 368 -4.85 20.59 11.06
N GLU A 369 -3.76 19.85 10.84
CA GLU A 369 -2.38 20.31 11.09
C GLU A 369 -1.53 20.39 9.80
N ILE A 370 -2.14 20.18 8.63
CA ILE A 370 -1.44 20.34 7.35
C ILE A 370 -1.16 21.84 7.12
N SER A 371 0.09 22.19 6.84
CA SER A 371 0.51 23.57 6.53
C SER A 371 1.21 23.66 5.18
N THR A 372 0.98 24.77 4.48
CA THR A 372 1.59 25.09 3.18
C THR A 372 2.39 26.39 3.33
N GLU A 373 3.67 26.37 2.99
CA GLU A 373 4.55 27.54 2.93
C GLU A 373 4.87 27.85 1.46
N VAL A 374 4.75 29.12 1.07
CA VAL A 374 4.97 29.61 -0.30
C VAL A 374 6.03 30.70 -0.28
N ASP A 375 7.11 30.48 -1.02
CA ASP A 375 8.19 31.45 -1.18
C ASP A 375 7.96 32.27 -2.47
N TYR A 376 7.92 33.59 -2.32
CA TYR A 376 7.66 34.59 -3.38
C TYR A 376 8.93 35.16 -4.00
#